data_AF-A0A968U517-F1
#
_entry.id   AF-A0A968U517-F1
#
_cell.length_a   1.000
_cell.length_b   1.000
_cell.length_c   1.000
_cell.angle_alpha   90.00
_cell.angle_beta   90.00
_cell.angle_gamma   90.00
#
_symmetry.space_group_name_H-M   'P 1'
#
loop_
_entity.id
_entity.type
_entity.pdbx_description
1 polymer ?
#
loop_
_entity_poly.entity_id
_entity_poly.type
_entity_poly.pdbx_seq_one_letter_code
_entity_poly.pdbx_strand_id
1 'polypeptide(L)'
;MSSSFQPQNQDAVLGGQGAIPAGGVVLGGFDGVKRRLASSAEHRIEALPEALKYGQRGLFLVVKALNDPSAEVQQAAYVLLRERPEPRVQQAVRQFYQRSHYTRLEHVLSQGKWQEADQETKLALFKICGLTLDHQFPGYQIADIPCNDLQIIDRLWRKYSRDRFGFSVQAAIWQPLQDLLWDKTEVWSRFGSRVGWRTTSFLVDRRWKRYDEITFSLSAPLGHLPFLGDEFGIFTVEAIAQRLNICQIG
;
A
#
# COMPACT_ATOMS: atom_id res chain seq x y z
N MET A 1 -7.95 63.29 -18.26
CA MET A 1 -6.82 62.75 -17.47
C MET A 1 -7.39 62.03 -16.27
N SER A 2 -7.54 60.71 -16.38
CA SER A 2 -8.14 59.83 -15.37
C SER A 2 -7.02 59.13 -14.60
N SER A 3 -6.85 59.44 -13.32
CA SER A 3 -5.94 58.71 -12.44
C SER A 3 -6.67 57.53 -11.80
N SER A 4 -6.20 56.33 -12.11
CA SER A 4 -6.57 55.06 -11.48
C SER A 4 -5.89 54.94 -10.11
N PHE A 5 -6.67 54.82 -9.04
CA PHE A 5 -6.15 54.41 -7.73
C PHE A 5 -6.21 52.88 -7.64
N GLN A 6 -5.04 52.22 -7.67
CA GLN A 6 -4.88 50.82 -7.30
C GLN A 6 -4.56 50.73 -5.80
N PRO A 7 -5.24 49.85 -5.04
CA PRO A 7 -5.01 49.71 -3.61
C PRO A 7 -3.67 49.02 -3.28
N GLN A 8 -2.99 49.47 -2.23
CA GLN A 8 -1.70 48.96 -1.74
C GLN A 8 -1.86 47.94 -0.60
N ASN A 9 -0.79 47.20 -0.29
CA ASN A 9 -0.71 46.12 0.72
C ASN A 9 -1.06 46.52 2.19
N GLN A 10 -1.51 47.75 2.43
CA GLN A 10 -1.99 48.23 3.74
C GLN A 10 -3.45 48.69 3.69
N ASP A 11 -4.12 48.59 2.55
CA ASP A 11 -5.52 48.97 2.41
C ASP A 11 -6.41 47.91 3.07
N ALA A 12 -6.92 48.24 4.25
CA ALA A 12 -7.89 47.43 4.95
C ALA A 12 -9.20 47.35 4.16
N VAL A 13 -9.56 46.13 3.75
CA VAL A 13 -10.87 45.84 3.16
C VAL A 13 -11.92 45.83 4.27
N LEU A 14 -12.87 46.76 4.22
CA LEU A 14 -13.98 46.85 5.16
C LEU A 14 -14.95 45.67 4.97
N GLY A 15 -14.86 44.69 5.88
CA GLY A 15 -15.84 43.61 6.02
C GLY A 15 -17.17 44.12 6.58
N GLY A 16 -18.26 43.49 6.15
CA GLY A 16 -19.64 43.96 6.28
C GLY A 16 -20.14 44.18 7.72
N GLN A 17 -21.15 45.05 7.79
CA GLN A 17 -21.88 45.44 9.00
C GLN A 17 -22.59 44.23 9.65
N GLY A 18 -21.91 43.60 10.58
CA GLY A 18 -22.48 42.72 11.60
C GLY A 18 -21.72 42.95 12.89
N ALA A 19 -22.42 43.30 13.97
CA ALA A 19 -21.80 43.62 15.24
C ALA A 19 -20.90 42.47 15.72
N ILE A 20 -19.59 42.73 15.81
CA ILE A 20 -18.62 41.82 16.39
C ILE A 20 -18.88 41.78 17.90
N PRO A 21 -19.14 40.62 18.52
CA PRO A 21 -19.22 40.52 19.98
C PRO A 21 -17.89 40.98 20.59
N ALA A 22 -17.95 41.88 21.57
CA ALA A 22 -16.77 42.40 22.25
C ALA A 22 -15.96 41.24 22.85
N GLY A 23 -14.81 40.93 22.25
CA GLY A 23 -13.94 39.80 22.60
C GLY A 23 -13.62 38.83 21.45
N GLY A 24 -14.22 39.01 20.27
CA GLY A 24 -13.94 38.18 19.09
C GLY A 24 -12.56 38.44 18.48
N VAL A 25 -11.52 37.74 18.94
CA VAL A 25 -10.21 37.74 18.27
C VAL A 25 -10.33 37.02 16.93
N VAL A 26 -10.17 37.75 15.83
CA VAL A 26 -9.91 37.17 14.50
C VAL A 26 -8.46 36.67 14.52
N LEU A 27 -8.27 35.40 14.90
CA LEU A 27 -6.97 34.75 14.86
C LEU A 27 -6.55 34.62 13.39
N GLY A 28 -5.79 35.60 12.90
CA GLY A 28 -5.11 35.53 11.61
C GLY A 28 -3.87 34.64 11.70
N GLY A 29 -3.19 34.45 10.56
CA GLY A 29 -1.91 33.77 10.54
C GLY A 29 -1.98 32.29 10.94
N PHE A 30 -0.92 31.79 11.57
CA PHE A 30 -0.79 30.38 11.95
C PHE A 30 -1.84 29.91 12.96
N ASP A 31 -2.29 30.78 13.86
CA ASP A 31 -3.33 30.43 14.84
C ASP A 31 -4.70 30.32 14.18
N GLY A 32 -4.97 31.10 13.12
CA GLY A 32 -6.12 30.90 12.25
C GLY A 32 -6.12 29.54 11.55
N VAL A 33 -4.97 29.12 11.04
CA VAL A 33 -4.78 27.78 10.46
C VAL A 33 -5.07 26.69 11.48
N LYS A 34 -4.51 26.77 12.68
CA LYS A 34 -4.78 25.79 13.75
C LYS A 34 -6.25 25.71 14.12
N ARG A 35 -6.95 26.85 14.19
CA ARG A 35 -8.38 26.89 14.49
C ARG A 35 -9.20 26.18 13.43
N ARG A 36 -8.90 26.38 12.14
CA ARG A 36 -9.56 25.65 11.03
C ARG A 36 -9.24 24.16 11.05
N LEU A 37 -8.01 23.78 11.36
CA LEU A 37 -7.60 22.38 11.54
C LEU A 37 -8.29 21.67 12.72
N ALA A 38 -9.00 22.40 13.60
CA ALA A 38 -9.81 21.83 14.68
C ALA A 38 -11.33 21.89 14.41
N SER A 39 -11.75 22.26 13.20
CA SER A 39 -13.15 22.46 12.81
C SER A 39 -13.68 21.29 11.95
N SER A 40 -14.64 21.53 11.05
CA SER A 40 -15.19 20.54 10.11
C SER A 40 -14.14 20.03 9.12
N ALA A 41 -14.38 18.84 8.53
CA ALA A 41 -13.46 18.22 7.58
C ALA A 41 -13.10 19.15 6.41
N GLU A 42 -14.09 19.88 5.86
CA GLU A 42 -13.87 20.89 4.82
C GLU A 42 -12.87 21.97 5.25
N HIS A 43 -13.09 22.60 6.40
CA HIS A 43 -12.16 23.62 6.91
C HIS A 43 -10.77 23.04 7.21
N ARG A 44 -10.68 21.77 7.65
CA ARG A 44 -9.38 21.11 7.85
C ARG A 44 -8.66 20.96 6.52
N ILE A 45 -9.34 20.45 5.48
CA ILE A 45 -8.77 20.29 4.13
C ILE A 45 -8.26 21.63 3.59
N GLU A 46 -9.06 22.69 3.67
CA GLU A 46 -8.68 24.03 3.20
C GLU A 46 -7.47 24.62 3.95
N ALA A 47 -7.30 24.27 5.23
CA ALA A 47 -6.20 24.77 6.05
C ALA A 47 -4.87 24.06 5.80
N LEU A 48 -4.85 22.84 5.23
CA LEU A 48 -3.62 22.07 5.03
C LEU A 48 -2.60 22.74 4.08
N PRO A 49 -2.99 23.23 2.87
CA PRO A 49 -2.04 23.94 2.00
C PRO A 49 -1.54 25.24 2.63
N GLU A 50 -2.40 25.95 3.37
CA GLU A 50 -2.01 27.19 4.05
C GLU A 50 -1.02 26.92 5.19
N ALA A 51 -1.16 25.80 5.91
CA ALA A 51 -0.22 25.40 6.94
C ALA A 51 1.22 25.33 6.38
N LEU A 52 1.42 24.83 5.16
CA LEU A 52 2.76 24.72 4.55
C LEU A 52 3.49 26.06 4.41
N LYS A 53 2.77 27.19 4.39
CA LYS A 53 3.37 28.54 4.37
C LYS A 53 4.16 28.87 5.64
N TYR A 54 3.95 28.12 6.72
CA TYR A 54 4.59 28.33 8.04
C TYR A 54 5.76 27.37 8.31
N GLY A 55 6.40 26.88 7.24
CA GLY A 55 7.62 26.07 7.31
C GLY A 55 7.43 24.76 8.10
N GLN A 56 8.41 24.41 8.93
CA GLN A 56 8.41 23.15 9.68
C GLN A 56 7.21 22.99 10.64
N ARG A 57 6.74 24.08 11.26
CA ARG A 57 5.58 24.05 12.16
C ARG A 57 4.30 23.72 11.40
N GLY A 58 4.17 24.26 10.19
CA GLY A 58 3.11 23.95 9.25
C GLY A 58 3.16 22.52 8.74
N LEU A 59 4.33 22.11 8.25
CA LEU A 59 4.58 20.75 7.76
C LEU A 59 4.23 19.68 8.80
N PHE A 60 4.56 19.93 10.07
CA PHE A 60 4.17 19.05 11.17
C PHE A 60 2.64 18.86 11.28
N LEU A 61 1.85 19.92 11.09
CA LEU A 61 0.39 19.82 11.12
C LEU A 61 -0.15 19.00 9.94
N VAL A 62 0.42 19.17 8.74
CA VAL A 62 0.05 18.38 7.57
C VAL A 62 0.42 16.91 7.75
N VAL A 63 1.60 16.60 8.32
CA VAL A 63 1.98 15.22 8.65
C VAL A 63 1.02 14.62 9.68
N LYS A 64 0.61 15.39 10.69
CA LYS A 64 -0.37 14.93 11.69
C LYS A 64 -1.71 14.58 11.06
N ALA A 65 -2.14 15.33 10.03
CA ALA A 65 -3.39 15.09 9.32
C ALA A 65 -3.45 13.76 8.55
N LEU A 66 -2.33 13.06 8.33
CA LEU A 66 -2.33 11.67 7.86
C LEU A 66 -3.02 10.70 8.84
N ASN A 67 -3.26 11.12 10.09
CA ASN A 67 -3.97 10.35 11.11
C ASN A 67 -5.34 10.98 11.48
N ASP A 68 -5.87 11.86 10.63
CA ASP A 68 -7.16 12.51 10.87
C ASP A 68 -8.32 11.48 10.90
N PRO A 69 -9.39 11.67 11.67
CA PRO A 69 -10.54 10.76 11.63
C PRO A 69 -11.28 10.71 10.28
N SER A 70 -11.20 11.75 9.44
CA SER A 70 -11.80 11.80 8.10
C SER A 70 -10.83 11.29 7.05
N ALA A 71 -11.29 10.33 6.22
CA ALA A 71 -10.52 9.79 5.11
C ALA A 71 -10.20 10.85 4.06
N GLU A 72 -11.10 11.83 3.87
CA GLU A 72 -10.92 12.95 2.95
C GLU A 72 -9.77 13.86 3.41
N VAL A 73 -9.68 14.14 4.70
CA VAL A 73 -8.57 14.94 5.28
C VAL A 73 -7.25 14.17 5.20
N GLN A 74 -7.27 12.87 5.52
CA GLN A 74 -6.10 11.99 5.36
C GLN A 74 -5.57 12.02 3.92
N GLN A 75 -6.47 11.89 2.93
CA GLN A 75 -6.12 11.89 1.51
C GLN A 75 -5.57 13.25 1.06
N ALA A 76 -6.18 14.36 1.50
CA ALA A 76 -5.67 15.70 1.22
C ALA A 76 -4.25 15.90 1.78
N ALA A 77 -3.99 15.43 3.01
CA ALA A 77 -2.66 15.46 3.61
C ALA A 77 -1.66 14.60 2.81
N TYR A 78 -2.05 13.40 2.38
CA TYR A 78 -1.21 12.53 1.55
C TYR A 78 -0.79 13.19 0.23
N VAL A 79 -1.74 13.79 -0.50
CA VAL A 79 -1.46 14.48 -1.77
C VAL A 79 -0.44 15.60 -1.59
N LEU A 80 -0.50 16.34 -0.49
CA LEU A 80 0.46 17.42 -0.19
C LEU A 80 1.85 16.92 0.21
N LEU A 81 1.96 15.68 0.70
CA LEU A 81 3.19 15.13 1.30
C LEU A 81 3.91 14.11 0.42
N ARG A 82 3.24 13.46 -0.54
CA ARG A 82 3.78 12.30 -1.27
C ARG A 82 5.07 12.57 -2.07
N GLU A 83 5.23 13.78 -2.59
CA GLU A 83 6.43 14.18 -3.38
C GLU A 83 7.51 14.87 -2.54
N ARG A 84 7.35 14.94 -1.22
CA ARG A 84 8.25 15.71 -0.37
C ARG A 84 9.54 14.94 -0.04
N PRO A 85 10.72 15.60 -0.08
CA PRO A 85 12.00 14.92 0.11
C PRO A 85 12.39 14.72 1.58
N GLU A 86 11.72 15.35 2.55
CA GLU A 86 12.14 15.29 3.96
C GLU A 86 12.01 13.85 4.52
N PRO A 87 13.05 13.26 5.14
CA PRO A 87 13.03 11.85 5.58
C PRO A 87 11.88 11.50 6.54
N ARG A 88 11.56 12.41 7.46
CA ARG A 88 10.43 12.22 8.40
C ARG A 88 9.07 12.22 7.70
N VAL A 89 8.92 13.05 6.66
CA VAL A 89 7.69 13.09 5.86
C VAL A 89 7.56 11.82 5.05
N GLN A 90 8.63 11.39 4.38
CA GLN A 90 8.65 10.13 3.63
C GLN A 90 8.32 8.93 4.52
N GLN A 91 8.83 8.91 5.76
CA GLN A 91 8.47 7.87 6.73
C GLN A 91 6.98 7.91 7.09
N ALA A 92 6.42 9.09 7.36
CA ALA A 92 5.01 9.23 7.72
C ALA A 92 4.07 8.89 6.56
N VAL A 93 4.38 9.36 5.34
CA VAL A 93 3.66 9.01 4.11
C VAL A 93 3.70 7.50 3.87
N ARG A 94 4.86 6.86 4.06
CA ARG A 94 5.01 5.42 3.93
C ARG A 94 4.14 4.66 4.94
N GLN A 95 4.12 5.08 6.20
CA GLN A 95 3.27 4.48 7.24
C GLN A 95 1.77 4.67 6.95
N PHE A 96 1.40 5.85 6.46
CA PHE A 96 0.03 6.14 6.05
C PHE A 96 -0.39 5.23 4.87
N TYR A 97 0.42 5.20 3.82
CA TYR A 97 0.19 4.37 2.64
C TYR A 97 0.12 2.88 3.01
N GLN A 98 1.00 2.42 3.90
CA GLN A 98 0.97 1.06 4.46
C GLN A 98 -0.38 0.75 5.10
N ARG A 99 -0.86 1.64 5.97
CA ARG A 99 -2.15 1.47 6.63
C ARG A 99 -3.27 1.51 5.60
N SER A 100 -3.38 2.52 4.76
CA SER A 100 -4.52 2.66 3.86
C SER A 100 -4.61 1.51 2.85
N HIS A 101 -3.49 1.05 2.29
CA HIS A 101 -3.48 0.04 1.23
C HIS A 101 -3.50 -1.41 1.74
N TYR A 102 -2.92 -1.69 2.92
CA TYR A 102 -2.77 -3.07 3.42
C TYR A 102 -3.56 -3.38 4.69
N THR A 103 -4.34 -2.43 5.26
CA THR A 103 -5.17 -2.72 6.44
C THR A 103 -6.11 -3.89 6.22
N ARG A 104 -6.72 -4.00 5.03
CA ARG A 104 -7.64 -5.10 4.73
C ARG A 104 -6.90 -6.44 4.71
N LEU A 105 -5.77 -6.51 4.01
CA LEU A 105 -4.91 -7.70 3.97
C LEU A 105 -4.42 -8.10 5.37
N GLU A 106 -3.91 -7.13 6.15
CA GLU A 106 -3.49 -7.36 7.53
C GLU A 106 -4.64 -7.90 8.39
N HIS A 107 -5.84 -7.31 8.26
CA HIS A 107 -7.01 -7.73 9.02
C HIS A 107 -7.38 -9.19 8.72
N VAL A 108 -7.54 -9.56 7.45
CA VAL A 108 -7.93 -10.93 7.08
C VAL A 108 -6.84 -11.95 7.43
N LEU A 109 -5.56 -11.59 7.30
CA LEU A 109 -4.44 -12.43 7.75
C LEU A 109 -4.46 -12.63 9.27
N SER A 110 -4.70 -11.58 10.05
CA SER A 110 -4.76 -11.65 11.51
C SER A 110 -5.89 -12.55 12.03
N GLN A 111 -6.94 -12.71 11.22
CA GLN A 111 -8.08 -13.59 11.52
C GLN A 111 -7.88 -15.03 11.00
N GLY A 112 -6.75 -15.32 10.33
CA GLY A 112 -6.51 -16.63 9.72
C GLY A 112 -7.44 -16.93 8.55
N LYS A 113 -8.00 -15.91 7.90
CA LYS A 113 -8.86 -16.05 6.71
C LYS A 113 -7.98 -16.12 5.47
N TRP A 114 -7.30 -17.24 5.31
CA TRP A 114 -6.23 -17.40 4.32
C TRP A 114 -6.70 -17.24 2.87
N GLN A 115 -7.92 -17.67 2.54
CA GLN A 115 -8.48 -17.50 1.20
C GLN A 115 -8.81 -16.04 0.91
N GLU A 116 -9.45 -15.33 1.85
CA GLU A 116 -9.70 -13.89 1.72
C GLU A 116 -8.36 -13.13 1.62
N ALA A 117 -7.35 -13.50 2.40
CA ALA A 117 -6.02 -12.91 2.34
C ALA A 117 -5.34 -13.08 0.98
N ASP A 118 -5.49 -14.26 0.37
CA ASP A 118 -4.97 -14.54 -0.96
C ASP A 118 -5.63 -13.65 -2.03
N GLN A 119 -6.96 -13.52 -1.97
CA GLN A 119 -7.72 -12.63 -2.85
C GLN A 119 -7.34 -11.14 -2.66
N GLU A 120 -7.22 -10.68 -1.42
CA GLU A 120 -6.78 -9.32 -1.11
C GLU A 120 -5.34 -9.05 -1.57
N THR A 121 -4.48 -10.07 -1.54
CA THR A 121 -3.13 -9.99 -2.08
C THR A 121 -3.15 -9.85 -3.60
N LYS A 122 -3.97 -10.65 -4.31
CA LYS A 122 -4.21 -10.48 -5.76
C LYS A 122 -4.67 -9.06 -6.05
N LEU A 123 -5.70 -8.57 -5.36
CA LEU A 123 -6.23 -7.22 -5.53
C LEU A 123 -5.18 -6.13 -5.31
N ALA A 124 -4.34 -6.26 -4.29
CA ALA A 124 -3.26 -5.31 -4.01
C ALA A 124 -2.25 -5.26 -5.17
N LEU A 125 -1.81 -6.43 -5.65
CA LEU A 125 -0.86 -6.53 -6.77
C LEU A 125 -1.43 -5.91 -8.06
N PHE A 126 -2.70 -6.17 -8.39
CA PHE A 126 -3.35 -5.52 -9.53
C PHE A 126 -3.36 -4.00 -9.40
N LYS A 127 -3.71 -3.47 -8.23
CA LYS A 127 -3.73 -2.02 -7.98
C LYS A 127 -2.34 -1.40 -8.12
N ILE A 128 -1.30 -2.05 -7.58
CA ILE A 128 0.09 -1.60 -7.67
C ILE A 128 0.54 -1.52 -9.14
N CYS A 129 0.17 -2.51 -9.94
CA CYS A 129 0.50 -2.56 -11.37
C CYS A 129 -0.44 -1.72 -12.26
N GLY A 130 -1.45 -1.05 -11.69
CA GLY A 130 -2.42 -0.26 -12.46
C GLY A 130 -3.35 -1.09 -13.35
N LEU A 131 -3.61 -2.34 -12.99
CA LEU A 131 -4.41 -3.29 -13.77
C LEU A 131 -5.87 -3.38 -13.29
N THR A 132 -6.80 -3.71 -14.20
CA THR A 132 -8.15 -4.19 -13.84
C THR A 132 -8.16 -5.71 -13.70
N LEU A 133 -9.05 -6.24 -12.85
CA LEU A 133 -9.11 -7.68 -12.52
C LEU A 133 -9.45 -8.59 -13.71
N ASP A 134 -9.90 -8.00 -14.81
CA ASP A 134 -10.30 -8.70 -16.04
C ASP A 134 -9.09 -9.02 -16.93
N HIS A 135 -7.89 -8.54 -16.55
CA HIS A 135 -6.64 -8.78 -17.26
C HIS A 135 -5.87 -9.95 -16.65
N GLN A 136 -5.35 -10.84 -17.49
CA GLN A 136 -4.36 -11.83 -17.07
C GLN A 136 -3.10 -11.10 -16.57
N PHE A 137 -2.58 -11.47 -15.39
CA PHE A 137 -1.47 -10.76 -14.79
C PHE A 137 -0.23 -10.86 -15.68
N PRO A 138 0.22 -9.76 -16.32
CA PRO A 138 1.31 -9.86 -17.26
C PRO A 138 2.62 -9.99 -16.48
N GLY A 139 3.34 -11.09 -16.66
CA GLY A 139 4.57 -11.37 -15.92
C GLY A 139 5.63 -10.26 -16.00
N TYR A 140 5.63 -9.43 -17.06
CA TYR A 140 6.54 -8.28 -17.19
C TYR A 140 6.25 -7.18 -16.16
N GLN A 141 5.00 -6.99 -15.72
CA GLN A 141 4.65 -5.94 -14.75
C GLN A 141 5.06 -6.30 -13.31
N ILE A 142 5.40 -7.58 -13.06
CA ILE A 142 5.99 -8.00 -11.77
C ILE A 142 7.33 -7.30 -11.55
N ALA A 143 8.08 -7.02 -12.62
CA ALA A 143 9.35 -6.32 -12.54
C ALA A 143 9.19 -4.88 -12.02
N ASP A 144 8.02 -4.28 -12.19
CA ASP A 144 7.72 -2.90 -11.83
C ASP A 144 7.13 -2.75 -10.42
N ILE A 145 6.78 -3.85 -9.74
CA ILE A 145 6.25 -3.81 -8.37
C ILE A 145 7.28 -3.11 -7.46
N PRO A 146 6.92 -2.03 -6.74
CA PRO A 146 7.86 -1.36 -5.85
C PRO A 146 8.32 -2.27 -4.72
N CYS A 147 9.63 -2.25 -4.42
CA CYS A 147 10.20 -3.12 -3.39
C CYS A 147 9.54 -2.94 -2.01
N ASN A 148 9.13 -1.72 -1.68
CA ASN A 148 8.47 -1.44 -0.41
C ASN A 148 7.13 -2.17 -0.30
N ASP A 149 6.32 -2.16 -1.37
CA ASP A 149 5.03 -2.86 -1.43
C ASP A 149 5.20 -4.37 -1.31
N LEU A 150 6.13 -4.94 -2.07
CA LEU A 150 6.44 -6.36 -2.01
C LEU A 150 6.93 -6.78 -0.62
N GLN A 151 7.77 -5.96 0.03
CA GLN A 151 8.25 -6.19 1.39
C GLN A 151 7.12 -6.16 2.42
N ILE A 152 6.14 -5.27 2.27
CA ILE A 152 5.00 -5.17 3.19
C ILE A 152 4.13 -6.42 3.08
N ILE A 153 3.75 -6.80 1.86
CA ILE A 153 2.92 -7.98 1.60
C ILE A 153 3.60 -9.23 2.17
N ASP A 154 4.87 -9.43 1.87
CA ASP A 154 5.64 -10.58 2.35
C ASP A 154 5.73 -10.63 3.88
N ARG A 155 6.04 -9.49 4.51
CA ARG A 155 6.12 -9.39 5.98
C ARG A 155 4.79 -9.72 6.65
N LEU A 156 3.67 -9.27 6.08
CA LEU A 156 2.34 -9.56 6.62
C LEU A 156 2.05 -11.07 6.55
N TRP A 157 2.25 -11.70 5.39
CA TRP A 157 2.07 -13.14 5.22
C TRP A 157 2.92 -13.93 6.21
N ARG A 158 4.20 -13.61 6.34
CA ARG A 158 5.12 -14.27 7.27
C ARG A 158 4.72 -14.08 8.73
N LYS A 159 4.43 -12.86 9.14
CA LYS A 159 4.04 -12.52 10.52
C LYS A 159 2.88 -13.38 10.99
N TYR A 160 1.79 -13.41 10.22
CA TYR A 160 0.57 -14.10 10.65
C TYR A 160 0.61 -15.61 10.41
N SER A 161 1.44 -16.09 9.48
CA SER A 161 1.62 -17.52 9.24
C SER A 161 2.73 -18.19 10.07
N ARG A 162 3.45 -17.43 10.91
CA ARG A 162 4.66 -17.86 11.63
C ARG A 162 5.75 -18.33 10.66
N ASP A 163 6.06 -17.47 9.69
CA ASP A 163 7.05 -17.68 8.63
C ASP A 163 6.77 -18.89 7.72
N ARG A 164 5.53 -19.40 7.70
CA ARG A 164 5.17 -20.54 6.84
C ARG A 164 4.86 -20.13 5.40
N PHE A 165 4.29 -18.95 5.23
CA PHE A 165 3.77 -18.42 3.98
C PHE A 165 4.39 -17.05 3.68
N GLY A 166 4.44 -16.70 2.40
CA GLY A 166 5.07 -15.48 1.91
C GLY A 166 5.83 -15.73 0.60
N PHE A 167 6.05 -14.66 -0.15
CA PHE A 167 6.79 -14.72 -1.40
C PHE A 167 8.28 -15.02 -1.17
N SER A 168 8.88 -14.51 -0.10
CA SER A 168 10.28 -14.84 0.27
C SER A 168 10.42 -16.32 0.65
N VAL A 169 9.42 -16.88 1.32
CA VAL A 169 9.38 -18.32 1.63
C VAL A 169 9.30 -19.16 0.34
N GLN A 170 8.45 -18.75 -0.62
CA GLN A 170 8.39 -19.39 -1.93
C GLN A 170 9.71 -19.26 -2.69
N ALA A 171 10.31 -18.07 -2.70
CA ALA A 171 11.60 -17.82 -3.35
C ALA A 171 12.72 -18.70 -2.76
N ALA A 172 12.76 -18.89 -1.44
CA ALA A 172 13.71 -19.76 -0.77
C ALA A 172 13.55 -21.25 -1.14
N ILE A 173 12.33 -21.70 -1.47
CA ILE A 173 12.06 -23.06 -1.96
C ILE A 173 12.43 -23.19 -3.45
N TRP A 174 12.21 -22.13 -4.22
CA TRP A 174 12.43 -22.04 -5.66
C TRP A 174 13.92 -22.01 -6.03
N GLN A 175 14.69 -21.12 -5.41
CA GLN A 175 16.11 -20.85 -5.73
C GLN A 175 16.94 -22.13 -5.87
N PRO A 176 16.98 -23.04 -4.86
CA PRO A 176 17.78 -24.26 -4.98
C PRO A 176 17.31 -25.20 -6.10
N LEU A 177 16.03 -25.18 -6.49
CA LEU A 177 15.54 -26.00 -7.60
C LEU A 177 16.04 -25.48 -8.93
N GLN A 178 16.04 -24.16 -9.11
CA GLN A 178 16.50 -23.51 -10.34
C GLN A 178 18.01 -23.73 -10.55
N ASP A 179 18.80 -23.71 -9.49
CA ASP A 179 20.25 -23.93 -9.58
C ASP A 179 20.64 -25.38 -9.94
N LEU A 180 19.80 -26.34 -9.55
CA LEU A 180 20.08 -27.78 -9.69
C LEU A 180 19.57 -28.38 -11.01
N LEU A 181 18.63 -27.72 -11.69
CA LEU A 181 17.90 -28.29 -12.81
C LEU A 181 17.98 -27.39 -14.05
N TRP A 182 18.30 -28.00 -15.19
CA TRP A 182 18.37 -27.31 -16.47
C TRP A 182 17.00 -27.21 -17.16
N ASP A 183 16.09 -28.15 -16.90
CA ASP A 183 14.73 -28.14 -17.46
C ASP A 183 13.78 -27.35 -16.55
N LYS A 184 13.30 -26.22 -17.06
CA LYS A 184 12.33 -25.36 -16.37
C LYS A 184 11.04 -26.10 -16.01
N THR A 185 10.58 -27.01 -16.85
CA THR A 185 9.35 -27.78 -16.61
C THR A 185 9.49 -28.67 -15.37
N GLU A 186 10.67 -29.22 -15.14
CA GLU A 186 10.99 -30.02 -13.96
C GLU A 186 11.14 -29.14 -12.71
N VAL A 187 11.75 -27.96 -12.82
CA VAL A 187 11.80 -26.96 -11.72
C VAL A 187 10.39 -26.63 -11.23
N TRP A 188 9.51 -26.27 -12.17
CA TRP A 188 8.11 -25.92 -11.90
C TRP A 188 7.38 -27.09 -11.23
N SER A 189 7.54 -28.27 -11.82
CA SER A 189 6.96 -29.52 -11.33
C SER A 189 7.34 -29.86 -9.90
N ARG A 190 8.62 -29.69 -9.54
CA ARG A 190 9.13 -29.97 -8.19
C ARG A 190 8.72 -28.89 -7.21
N PHE A 191 8.79 -27.62 -7.61
CA PHE A 191 8.32 -26.52 -6.78
C PHE A 191 6.85 -26.73 -6.41
N GLY A 192 5.98 -26.90 -7.41
CA GLY A 192 4.55 -27.11 -7.20
C GLY A 192 4.26 -28.33 -6.33
N SER A 193 5.07 -29.39 -6.44
CA SER A 193 4.96 -30.54 -5.52
C SER A 193 5.36 -30.20 -4.08
N ARG A 194 6.45 -29.45 -3.87
CA ARG A 194 6.94 -29.04 -2.53
C ARG A 194 5.97 -28.12 -1.82
N VAL A 195 5.43 -27.14 -2.53
CA VAL A 195 4.48 -26.18 -1.94
C VAL A 195 3.06 -26.73 -1.93
N GLY A 196 2.77 -27.88 -2.53
CA GLY A 196 1.46 -28.53 -2.48
C GLY A 196 0.43 -28.05 -3.51
N TRP A 197 0.88 -27.44 -4.60
CA TRP A 197 0.07 -26.96 -5.75
C TRP A 197 -0.15 -28.03 -6.83
N ARG A 198 0.43 -29.22 -6.67
CA ARG A 198 0.15 -30.37 -7.52
C ARG A 198 -0.59 -31.45 -6.73
N THR A 199 -1.39 -32.22 -7.45
CA THR A 199 -2.07 -33.40 -6.89
C THR A 199 -1.06 -34.47 -6.47
N THR A 200 -1.33 -35.14 -5.36
CA THR A 200 -0.51 -36.21 -4.79
C THR A 200 -1.19 -37.55 -5.05
N SER A 201 -1.25 -37.97 -6.31
CA SER A 201 -1.75 -39.31 -6.67
C SER A 201 -0.62 -40.15 -7.26
N PHE A 202 -0.59 -41.42 -6.87
CA PHE A 202 0.27 -42.43 -7.50
C PHE A 202 -0.34 -43.00 -8.78
N LEU A 203 -1.64 -42.81 -8.98
CA LEU A 203 -2.43 -43.44 -10.05
C LEU A 203 -2.88 -42.44 -11.13
N VAL A 204 -2.73 -41.14 -10.88
CA VAL A 204 -3.09 -40.06 -11.81
C VAL A 204 -1.87 -39.19 -12.01
N ASP A 205 -1.69 -38.70 -13.23
CA ASP A 205 -0.64 -37.75 -13.54
C ASP A 205 -0.76 -36.52 -12.62
N ARG A 206 0.38 -36.03 -12.10
CA ARG A 206 0.41 -34.98 -11.07
C ARG A 206 -0.01 -33.65 -11.67
N ARG A 207 -1.31 -33.44 -11.89
CA ARG A 207 -1.80 -32.17 -12.43
C ARG A 207 -1.69 -31.06 -11.39
N TRP A 208 -1.63 -29.83 -11.89
CA TRP A 208 -1.80 -28.63 -11.07
C TRP A 208 -3.21 -28.60 -10.47
N LYS A 209 -3.28 -28.18 -9.21
CA LYS A 209 -4.53 -27.92 -8.51
C LYS A 209 -5.12 -26.61 -9.01
N ARG A 210 -6.44 -26.57 -9.12
CA ARG A 210 -7.20 -25.34 -9.32
C ARG A 210 -7.39 -24.60 -7.99
N TYR A 211 -7.80 -23.35 -8.07
CA TYR A 211 -8.00 -22.48 -6.92
C TYR A 211 -8.93 -23.08 -5.86
N ASP A 212 -10.00 -23.72 -6.30
CA ASP A 212 -10.99 -24.37 -5.43
C ASP A 212 -10.47 -25.64 -4.75
N GLU A 213 -9.30 -26.14 -5.17
CA GLU A 213 -8.62 -27.31 -4.60
C GLU A 213 -7.43 -26.94 -3.70
N ILE A 214 -7.13 -25.64 -3.56
CA ILE A 214 -6.05 -25.11 -2.71
C ILE A 214 -6.46 -25.18 -1.24
N THR A 215 -5.49 -25.50 -0.38
CA THR A 215 -5.72 -25.65 1.06
C THR A 215 -5.42 -24.34 1.78
N PHE A 216 -6.47 -23.57 2.08
CA PHE A 216 -6.38 -22.30 2.79
C PHE A 216 -6.32 -22.48 4.31
N SER A 217 -5.21 -23.06 4.80
CA SER A 217 -4.99 -23.37 6.22
C SER A 217 -3.50 -23.40 6.55
N LEU A 218 -3.15 -23.13 7.82
CA LEU A 218 -1.79 -23.29 8.34
C LEU A 218 -1.26 -24.74 8.28
N SER A 219 -2.16 -25.71 8.14
CA SER A 219 -1.78 -27.13 7.93
C SER A 219 -1.18 -27.38 6.54
N ALA A 220 -1.27 -26.43 5.60
CA ALA A 220 -0.69 -26.58 4.28
C ALA A 220 0.87 -26.56 4.31
N PRO A 221 1.54 -27.07 3.26
CA PRO A 221 3.00 -27.10 3.18
C PRO A 221 3.65 -25.72 3.28
N LEU A 222 4.96 -25.70 3.56
CA LEU A 222 5.74 -24.46 3.55
C LEU A 222 5.68 -23.79 2.16
N GLY A 223 5.49 -22.47 2.12
CA GLY A 223 5.37 -21.70 0.88
C GLY A 223 4.06 -21.94 0.11
N HIS A 224 3.08 -22.65 0.67
CA HIS A 224 1.82 -22.93 -0.02
C HIS A 224 1.03 -21.68 -0.42
N LEU A 225 1.13 -20.62 0.38
CA LEU A 225 0.43 -19.35 0.14
C LEU A 225 1.43 -18.18 0.13
N PRO A 226 1.08 -17.07 -0.55
CA PRO A 226 -0.10 -16.89 -1.40
C PRO A 226 -0.03 -17.69 -2.72
N PHE A 227 -1.18 -18.15 -3.23
CA PHE A 227 -1.34 -18.87 -4.50
C PHE A 227 -1.83 -17.94 -5.63
N LEU A 228 -2.61 -16.91 -5.31
CA LEU A 228 -3.08 -15.84 -6.22
C LEU A 228 -4.02 -16.28 -7.37
N GLY A 229 -4.31 -17.57 -7.53
CA GLY A 229 -5.31 -18.07 -8.48
C GLY A 229 -4.73 -18.74 -9.72
N ASP A 230 -5.59 -19.42 -10.48
CA ASP A 230 -5.19 -20.25 -11.62
C ASP A 230 -4.53 -19.45 -12.75
N GLU A 231 -4.86 -18.16 -12.84
CA GLU A 231 -4.25 -17.20 -13.77
C GLU A 231 -2.83 -16.80 -13.38
N PHE A 232 -2.49 -16.92 -12.09
CA PHE A 232 -1.15 -16.70 -11.55
C PHE A 232 -0.39 -18.01 -11.66
N GLY A 233 0.06 -18.28 -12.89
CA GLY A 233 0.85 -19.46 -13.18
C GLY A 233 2.22 -19.44 -12.50
N ILE A 234 2.93 -20.57 -12.60
CA ILE A 234 4.25 -20.76 -12.00
C ILE A 234 5.30 -19.74 -12.45
N PHE A 235 5.13 -19.11 -13.62
CA PHE A 235 5.97 -18.02 -14.10
C PHE A 235 5.91 -16.77 -13.21
N THR A 236 4.79 -16.54 -12.50
CA THR A 236 4.66 -15.44 -11.55
C THR A 236 5.58 -15.65 -10.34
N VAL A 237 5.75 -16.90 -9.88
CA VAL A 237 6.69 -17.23 -8.80
C VAL A 237 8.12 -16.92 -9.21
N GLU A 238 8.53 -17.30 -10.42
CA GLU A 238 9.86 -17.00 -10.96
C GLU A 238 10.11 -15.48 -10.99
N ALA A 239 9.16 -14.73 -11.55
CA ALA A 239 9.27 -13.27 -11.65
C ALA A 239 9.28 -12.58 -10.29
N ILE A 240 8.44 -13.01 -9.34
CA ILE A 240 8.42 -12.47 -7.98
C ILE A 240 9.74 -12.82 -7.26
N ALA A 241 10.25 -14.04 -7.40
CA ALA A 241 11.53 -14.44 -6.81
C ALA A 241 12.69 -13.58 -7.35
N GLN A 242 12.73 -13.32 -8.66
CA GLN A 242 13.69 -12.38 -9.26
C GLN A 242 13.53 -10.97 -8.70
N ARG A 243 12.29 -10.49 -8.57
CA ARG A 243 12.03 -9.17 -8.01
C ARG A 243 12.46 -9.05 -6.56
N LEU A 244 12.21 -10.07 -5.74
CA LEU A 244 12.67 -10.13 -4.34
C LEU A 244 14.20 -10.05 -4.24
N ASN A 245 14.93 -10.74 -5.12
CA ASN A 245 16.39 -10.66 -5.18
C ASN A 245 16.86 -9.23 -5.48
N ILE A 246 16.26 -8.57 -6.47
CA ILE A 246 16.56 -7.15 -6.80
C ILE A 246 16.28 -6.24 -5.60
N CYS A 247 15.19 -6.51 -4.89
CA CYS A 247 14.77 -5.75 -3.71
C CYS A 247 15.53 -6.12 -2.43
N GLN A 248 16.38 -7.15 -2.45
CA GLN A 248 17.11 -7.68 -1.29
C GLN A 248 16.18 -8.08 -0.12
N ILE A 249 15.07 -8.75 -0.44
CA ILE A 249 14.09 -9.23 0.54
C ILE A 249 14.29 -10.74 0.73
N GLY A 250 14.50 -11.17 1.98
CA GLY A 250 14.68 -12.58 2.37
C GLY A 250 13.87 -12.96 3.61
#